data_AF-U4URL1-F1
#
_entry.id   AF-U4URL1-F1
#
_cell.length_a   1.000
_cell.length_b   1.000
_cell.length_c   1.000
_cell.angle_alpha   90.00
_cell.angle_beta   90.00
_cell.angle_gamma   90.00
#
_symmetry.space_group_name_H-M   'P 1'
#
loop_
_entity.id
_entity.type
_entity.pdbx_description
1 polymer ?
#
loop_
_entity_poly.entity_id
_entity_poly.type
_entity_poly.pdbx_seq_one_letter_code
_entity_poly.pdbx_strand_id
1 'polypeptide(L)'
;MFTKGLLLIFAIFASYGYCVSELPDESCETLPSDIHITKEEFDELGRLQRTCNGEVAVNKCEGSCKSQVQPSVITPTGESYLRERIVTLTHCYDPDGLRLTGEGENSMDIKLREPSECKCYKCGDFSR
;
A
#
# COMPACT_ATOMS: atom_id res chain seq x y z
N MET A 1 -24.92 44.46 40.38
CA MET A 1 -23.83 44.65 39.39
C MET A 1 -22.93 43.42 39.25
N PHE A 2 -22.68 42.65 40.32
CA PHE A 2 -21.85 41.43 40.30
C PHE A 2 -22.43 40.22 39.53
N THR A 3 -23.76 40.04 39.49
CA THR A 3 -24.40 38.91 38.80
C THR A 3 -24.30 38.95 37.27
N LYS A 4 -24.23 40.15 36.67
CA LYS A 4 -24.04 40.30 35.22
C LYS A 4 -22.61 40.00 34.77
N GLY A 5 -21.61 40.29 35.61
CA GLY A 5 -20.21 39.96 35.34
C GLY A 5 -19.94 38.45 35.41
N LEU A 6 -20.59 37.75 36.33
CA LEU A 6 -20.44 36.30 36.49
C LEU A 6 -21.03 35.52 35.29
N LEU A 7 -22.13 35.99 34.72
CA LEU A 7 -22.76 35.40 33.52
C LEU A 7 -21.90 35.55 32.26
N LEU A 8 -21.22 36.68 32.11
CA LEU A 8 -20.30 36.90 30.98
C LEU A 8 -19.07 35.99 31.08
N ILE A 9 -18.53 35.79 32.29
CA ILE A 9 -17.41 34.87 32.52
C ILE A 9 -17.83 33.42 32.20
N PHE A 10 -19.02 33.00 32.64
CA PHE A 10 -19.55 31.67 32.30
C PHE A 10 -19.77 31.47 30.80
N ALA A 11 -20.24 32.48 30.08
CA ALA A 11 -20.41 32.41 28.62
C ALA A 11 -19.07 32.30 27.89
N ILE A 12 -18.04 33.01 28.37
CA ILE A 12 -16.67 32.94 27.83
C ILE A 12 -16.08 31.54 28.11
N PHE A 13 -16.14 31.02 29.34
CA PHE A 13 -15.67 29.68 29.67
C PHE A 13 -16.43 28.57 28.93
N ALA A 14 -17.74 28.71 28.74
CA ALA A 14 -18.52 27.80 27.91
C ALA A 14 -18.03 27.84 26.46
N SER A 15 -17.77 29.03 25.89
CA SER A 15 -17.24 29.16 24.53
C SER A 15 -15.83 28.58 24.35
N TYR A 16 -14.96 28.68 25.36
CA TYR A 16 -13.62 28.07 25.37
C TYR A 16 -13.64 26.55 25.67
N GLY A 17 -14.71 26.05 26.31
CA GLY A 17 -14.91 24.62 26.59
C GLY A 17 -15.34 23.79 25.36
N TYR A 18 -15.79 24.45 24.29
CA TYR A 18 -16.04 23.84 22.98
C TYR A 18 -14.77 23.82 22.12
N CYS A 19 -13.59 23.61 22.69
CA CYS A 19 -12.40 23.39 21.90
C CYS A 19 -12.33 21.92 21.45
N VAL A 20 -12.93 21.68 20.29
CA VAL A 20 -12.45 20.80 19.21
C VAL A 20 -12.02 19.39 19.64
N SER A 21 -12.98 18.47 19.67
CA SER A 21 -12.69 17.07 19.35
C SER A 21 -12.67 16.93 17.82
N GLU A 22 -11.58 17.36 17.18
CA GLU A 22 -11.26 16.90 15.82
C GLU A 22 -11.03 15.39 15.94
N LEU A 23 -12.01 14.62 15.47
CA LEU A 23 -11.73 13.23 15.14
C LEU A 23 -10.63 13.27 14.07
N PRO A 24 -9.43 12.70 14.28
CA PRO A 24 -8.36 12.79 13.30
C PRO A 24 -8.88 12.30 11.97
N ASP A 25 -8.90 13.12 10.92
CA ASP A 25 -9.48 12.72 9.64
C ASP A 25 -8.84 11.41 9.15
N GLU A 26 -9.68 10.47 8.74
CA GLU A 26 -9.18 9.26 8.09
C GLU A 26 -8.77 9.65 6.66
N SER A 27 -7.52 9.39 6.32
CA SER A 27 -7.00 9.64 4.97
C SER A 27 -6.16 8.44 4.56
N CYS A 28 -6.54 7.82 3.45
CA CYS A 28 -5.79 6.74 2.83
C CYS A 28 -5.86 6.93 1.32
N GLU A 29 -4.70 7.06 0.70
CA GLU A 29 -4.56 7.45 -0.70
C GLU A 29 -3.80 6.38 -1.49
N THR A 30 -4.11 6.28 -2.78
CA THR A 30 -3.38 5.43 -3.72
C THR A 30 -2.30 6.24 -4.39
N LEU A 31 -1.05 5.85 -4.15
CA LEU A 31 0.12 6.55 -4.68
C LEU A 31 0.88 5.65 -5.68
N PRO A 32 1.31 6.18 -6.83
CA PRO A 32 2.19 5.46 -7.74
C PRO A 32 3.62 5.41 -7.19
N SER A 33 4.33 4.32 -7.45
CA SER A 33 5.74 4.16 -7.07
C SER A 33 6.45 3.16 -7.98
N ASP A 34 7.74 3.34 -8.21
CA ASP A 34 8.53 2.38 -8.99
C ASP A 34 9.17 1.32 -8.09
N ILE A 35 9.19 0.08 -8.57
CA ILE A 35 9.89 -1.04 -7.92
C ILE A 35 10.81 -1.75 -8.92
N HIS A 36 11.96 -2.19 -8.43
CA HIS A 36 12.84 -3.08 -9.18
C HIS A 36 12.43 -4.54 -8.91
N ILE A 37 12.12 -5.27 -9.97
CA ILE A 37 11.74 -6.68 -9.90
C ILE A 37 12.84 -7.51 -10.57
N THR A 38 13.25 -8.57 -9.88
CA THR A 38 14.12 -9.62 -10.43
C THR A 38 13.38 -10.95 -10.32
N LYS A 39 13.33 -11.70 -11.42
CA LYS A 39 12.69 -13.01 -11.52
C LYS A 39 13.66 -14.02 -12.13
N GLU A 40 13.72 -15.20 -11.52
CA GLU A 40 14.52 -16.33 -11.98
C GLU A 40 13.61 -17.41 -12.56
N GLU A 41 14.08 -18.04 -13.63
CA GLU A 41 13.46 -19.22 -14.24
C GLU A 41 14.39 -20.42 -14.08
N PHE A 42 13.81 -21.53 -13.64
CA PHE A 42 14.51 -22.79 -13.41
C PHE A 42 13.95 -23.86 -14.33
N ASP A 43 14.80 -24.78 -14.77
CA ASP A 43 14.35 -25.97 -15.48
C ASP A 43 13.74 -27.03 -14.54
N GLU A 44 13.21 -28.11 -15.12
CA GLU A 44 12.63 -29.25 -14.40
C GLU A 44 13.61 -29.96 -13.44
N LEU A 45 14.92 -29.74 -13.62
CA LEU A 45 15.98 -30.27 -12.76
C LEU A 45 16.40 -29.26 -11.67
N GLY A 46 15.77 -28.08 -11.62
CA GLY A 46 16.05 -27.02 -10.66
C GLY A 46 17.29 -26.19 -10.99
N ARG A 47 17.81 -26.26 -12.22
CA ARG A 47 18.95 -25.44 -12.64
C ARG A 47 18.47 -24.09 -13.16
N LEU A 48 19.17 -23.03 -12.79
CA LEU A 48 18.90 -21.69 -13.28
C LEU A 48 19.05 -21.66 -14.81
N GLN A 49 17.99 -21.25 -15.50
CA GLN A 49 17.97 -21.07 -16.95
C GLN A 49 18.28 -19.62 -17.31
N ARG A 50 17.62 -18.67 -16.63
CA ARG A 50 17.84 -17.24 -16.82
C ARG A 50 17.32 -16.41 -15.66
N THR A 51 17.86 -15.20 -15.54
CA THR A 51 17.42 -14.19 -14.59
C THR A 51 16.99 -12.95 -15.36
N CYS A 52 15.74 -12.53 -15.20
CA CYS A 52 15.18 -11.35 -15.84
C CYS A 52 14.87 -10.27 -14.80
N ASN A 53 15.21 -9.01 -15.10
CA ASN A 53 14.86 -7.88 -14.26
C ASN A 53 14.27 -6.70 -15.03
N GLY A 54 13.65 -5.80 -14.28
CA GLY A 54 12.98 -4.62 -14.82
C GLY A 54 12.48 -3.69 -13.73
N GLU A 55 12.24 -2.45 -14.10
CA GLU A 55 11.60 -1.45 -13.25
C GLU A 55 10.14 -1.34 -13.65
N VAL A 56 9.25 -1.42 -12.67
CA VAL A 56 7.80 -1.46 -12.88
C VAL A 56 7.13 -0.46 -11.95
N ALA A 57 6.36 0.47 -12.51
CA ALA A 57 5.48 1.35 -11.75
C ALA A 57 4.35 0.52 -11.14
N VAL A 58 4.12 0.65 -9.84
CA VAL A 58 3.08 -0.02 -9.05
C VAL A 58 2.35 0.96 -8.14
N ASN A 59 1.11 0.61 -7.81
CA ASN A 59 0.34 1.36 -6.82
C ASN A 59 0.67 0.90 -5.39
N LYS A 60 0.70 1.85 -4.46
CA LYS A 60 0.85 1.65 -3.02
C LYS A 60 -0.26 2.38 -2.27
N CYS A 61 -0.58 1.89 -1.08
CA CYS A 61 -1.50 2.56 -0.16
C CYS A 61 -0.74 3.25 0.96
N GLU A 62 -1.03 4.53 1.18
CA GLU A 62 -0.44 5.31 2.27
C GLU A 62 -1.54 6.10 2.99
N GLY A 63 -1.51 6.11 4.33
CA GLY A 63 -2.54 6.78 5.10
C GLY A 63 -2.62 6.42 6.57
N SER A 64 -3.61 7.00 7.23
CA SER A 64 -4.02 6.72 8.61
C SER A 64 -5.52 6.40 8.67
N CYS A 65 -5.84 5.23 9.23
CA CYS A 65 -7.22 4.76 9.38
C CYS A 65 -7.65 4.77 10.85
N LYS A 66 -8.90 5.16 11.12
CA LYS A 66 -9.47 5.10 12.48
C LYS A 66 -9.72 3.65 12.88
N SER A 67 -9.15 3.22 13.98
CA SER A 67 -9.47 1.94 14.62
C SER A 67 -10.21 2.18 15.94
N GLN A 68 -11.38 1.57 16.13
CA GLN A 68 -12.03 1.53 17.44
C GLN A 68 -11.42 0.39 18.27
N VAL A 69 -10.71 0.72 19.34
CA VAL A 69 -10.04 -0.26 20.22
C VAL A 69 -11.08 -1.03 21.04
N GLN A 70 -11.34 -2.28 20.65
CA GLN A 70 -11.39 -3.38 21.61
C GLN A 70 -10.14 -4.24 21.34
N PRO A 71 -9.42 -4.70 22.38
CA PRO A 71 -8.05 -5.14 22.25
C PRO A 71 -8.01 -6.40 21.39
N SER A 72 -7.54 -6.28 20.15
CA SER A 72 -7.31 -7.46 19.32
C SER A 72 -6.15 -7.23 18.35
N VAL A 73 -5.01 -7.70 18.81
CA VAL A 73 -3.96 -8.46 18.11
C VAL A 73 -3.37 -7.87 16.83
N ILE A 74 -2.05 -7.70 16.90
CA ILE A 74 -1.07 -7.46 15.83
C ILE A 74 -1.42 -8.31 14.59
N THR A 75 -2.04 -7.71 13.58
CA THR A 75 -2.31 -8.37 12.29
C THR A 75 -1.98 -7.42 11.14
N PRO A 76 -1.41 -7.94 10.03
CA PRO A 76 -1.00 -7.12 8.90
C PRO A 76 -2.21 -6.38 8.30
N THR A 77 -2.00 -5.11 7.98
CA THR A 77 -2.95 -4.21 7.30
C THR A 77 -3.48 -4.85 6.02
N GLY A 78 -4.81 -4.85 5.84
CA GLY A 78 -5.46 -5.43 4.66
C GLY A 78 -5.40 -4.49 3.47
N GLU A 79 -4.85 -4.97 2.35
CA GLU A 79 -4.91 -4.30 1.05
C GLU A 79 -6.23 -4.68 0.35
N SER A 80 -7.00 -3.69 -0.10
CA SER A 80 -8.22 -3.90 -0.88
C SER A 80 -7.91 -4.43 -2.27
N TYR A 81 -8.79 -5.33 -2.75
CA TYR A 81 -8.92 -5.80 -4.14
C TYR A 81 -7.65 -5.61 -4.99
N LEU A 82 -6.77 -6.61 -4.91
CA LEU A 82 -5.55 -6.65 -5.69
C LEU A 82 -5.90 -6.94 -7.15
N ARG A 83 -5.60 -5.98 -8.03
CA ARG A 83 -5.68 -6.18 -9.47
C ARG A 83 -4.46 -6.97 -9.93
N GLU A 84 -4.70 -8.10 -10.59
CA GLU A 84 -3.66 -8.83 -11.31
C GLU A 84 -3.44 -8.21 -12.70
N ARG A 85 -2.17 -8.02 -13.06
CA ARG A 85 -1.77 -7.69 -14.44
C ARG A 85 -0.46 -8.37 -14.80
N ILE A 86 -0.25 -8.58 -16.10
CA ILE A 86 0.99 -9.13 -16.63
C ILE A 86 1.96 -7.97 -16.89
N VAL A 87 3.21 -8.12 -16.49
CA VAL A 87 4.30 -7.19 -16.78
C VAL A 87 5.46 -7.93 -17.41
N THR A 88 6.08 -7.32 -18.42
CA THR A 88 7.18 -7.90 -19.17
C THR A 88 8.50 -7.35 -18.68
N LEU A 89 9.36 -8.21 -18.13
CA LEU A 89 10.74 -7.90 -17.79
C LEU A 89 11.60 -8.05 -19.05
N THR A 90 12.42 -7.05 -19.38
CA THR A 90 13.14 -6.95 -20.67
C THR A 90 14.66 -7.13 -20.56
N HIS A 91 15.18 -7.29 -19.35
CA HIS A 91 16.62 -7.44 -19.10
C HIS A 91 16.87 -8.84 -18.58
N CYS A 92 16.98 -9.80 -19.51
CA CYS A 92 17.24 -11.20 -19.19
C CYS A 92 18.71 -11.55 -19.40
N TYR A 93 19.25 -12.35 -18.49
CA TYR A 93 20.63 -12.78 -18.45
C TYR A 93 20.69 -14.30 -18.28
N ASP A 94 21.66 -14.93 -18.92
CA ASP A 94 21.98 -16.34 -18.69
C ASP A 94 22.69 -16.53 -17.33
N PRO A 95 22.95 -17.79 -16.90
CA PRO A 95 23.63 -18.07 -15.64
C PRO A 95 25.06 -17.54 -15.57
N ASP A 96 25.69 -17.28 -16.72
CA ASP A 96 27.03 -16.69 -16.84
C ASP A 96 26.99 -15.15 -16.79
N GLY A 97 25.80 -14.55 -16.75
CA GLY A 97 25.57 -13.10 -16.67
C GLY A 97 25.58 -12.39 -18.03
N LEU A 98 25.58 -13.12 -19.15
CA LEU A 98 25.48 -12.54 -20.48
C LEU A 98 24.02 -12.21 -20.81
N ARG A 99 23.80 -11.05 -21.43
CA ARG A 99 22.46 -10.61 -21.80
C ARG A 99 21.90 -11.46 -22.94
N LEU A 100 20.72 -12.02 -22.72
CA LEU A 100 19.96 -12.77 -23.72
C LEU A 100 19.36 -11.81 -24.76
N THR A 101 19.59 -12.11 -26.03
CA THR A 101 19.08 -11.31 -27.17
C THR A 101 18.17 -12.11 -28.10
N GLY A 102 18.05 -13.42 -27.89
CA GLY A 102 17.16 -14.30 -28.63
C GLY A 102 15.69 -13.92 -28.43
N GLU A 103 14.90 -14.03 -29.51
CA GLU A 103 13.45 -13.81 -29.46
C GLU A 103 12.80 -14.84 -28.53
N GLY A 104 12.03 -14.37 -27.54
CA GLY A 104 11.41 -15.20 -26.50
C GLY A 104 12.28 -15.44 -25.26
N GLU A 105 13.61 -15.32 -25.39
CA GLU A 105 14.56 -15.46 -24.27
C GLU A 105 14.96 -14.12 -23.65
N ASN A 106 14.90 -13.05 -24.44
CA ASN A 106 15.26 -11.68 -24.05
C ASN A 106 14.22 -10.98 -23.15
N SER A 107 13.05 -11.58 -22.94
CA SER A 107 11.99 -11.04 -22.08
C SER A 107 11.23 -12.12 -21.34
N MET A 108 10.61 -11.75 -20.22
CA MET A 108 9.81 -12.64 -19.38
C MET A 108 8.55 -11.94 -18.87
N ASP A 109 7.40 -12.57 -19.09
CA ASP A 109 6.14 -12.12 -18.53
C ASP A 109 5.93 -12.67 -17.13
N ILE A 110 5.64 -11.77 -16.18
CA ILE A 110 5.30 -12.13 -14.81
C ILE A 110 3.92 -11.60 -14.43
N LYS A 111 3.24 -12.31 -13.54
CA LYS A 111 1.99 -11.85 -12.94
C LYS A 111 2.29 -11.00 -11.72
N LEU A 112 1.85 -9.76 -11.74
CA LEU A 112 1.99 -8.82 -10.64
C LEU A 112 0.60 -8.48 -10.09
N ARG A 113 0.50 -8.40 -8.76
CA ARG A 113 -0.73 -8.06 -8.04
C ARG A 113 -0.48 -6.78 -7.26
N GLU A 114 -1.31 -5.77 -7.48
CA GLU A 114 -1.19 -4.45 -6.85
C GLU A 114 -2.58 -3.92 -6.45
N PRO A 115 -2.68 -3.02 -5.45
CA PRO A 115 -3.95 -2.41 -5.08
C PRO A 115 -4.50 -1.55 -6.22
N SER A 116 -5.78 -1.75 -6.56
CA SER A 116 -6.49 -0.95 -7.55
C SER A 116 -6.95 0.41 -7.01
N GLU A 117 -7.37 0.41 -5.75
CA GLU A 117 -7.76 1.58 -4.97
C GLU A 117 -7.47 1.32 -3.49
N CYS A 118 -7.13 2.38 -2.76
CA CYS A 118 -6.85 2.34 -1.33
C CYS A 118 -8.01 2.98 -0.58
N LYS A 119 -8.57 2.24 0.38
CA LYS A 119 -9.59 2.74 1.31
C LYS A 119 -9.32 2.12 2.68
N CYS A 120 -9.86 2.71 3.74
CA CYS A 120 -9.76 2.14 5.06
C CYS A 120 -10.68 0.93 5.21
N TYR A 121 -10.10 -0.23 5.55
CA TYR A 121 -10.83 -1.46 5.84
C TYR A 121 -10.50 -1.99 7.22
N LYS A 122 -11.40 -2.80 7.77
CA LYS A 122 -11.14 -3.53 9.01
C LYS A 122 -10.06 -4.58 8.76
N CYS A 123 -9.00 -4.57 9.57
CA CYS A 123 -7.96 -5.59 9.51
C CYS A 123 -8.55 -7.00 9.70
N GLY A 124 -8.10 -7.96 8.90
CA GLY A 124 -8.53 -9.36 8.99
C GLY A 124 -9.72 -9.76 8.10
N ASP A 125 -10.33 -8.82 7.38
CA ASP A 125 -11.39 -9.13 6.40
C ASP A 125 -10.79 -9.34 5.00
N PHE A 126 -10.27 -10.55 4.75
CA PHE A 126 -9.63 -10.94 3.49
C PHE A 126 -10.60 -11.59 2.48
N SER A 127 -11.87 -11.79 2.85
CA SER A 127 -12.88 -12.42 1.99
C SER A 127 -13.69 -11.36 1.25
N ARG A 128 -13.10 -10.77 0.20
CA ARG A 128 -13.89 -10.09 -0.85
C ARG A 128 -13.10 -9.82 -2.12
#